data_AF-A0A4R1Q3H8-F1
#
_entry.id   AF-A0A4R1Q3H8-F1
#
_cell.length_a   1.000
_cell.length_b   1.000
_cell.length_c   1.000
_cell.angle_alpha   90.00
_cell.angle_beta   90.00
_cell.angle_gamma   90.00
#
_symmetry.space_group_name_H-M   'P 1'
#
loop_
_entity.id
_entity.type
_entity.pdbx_description
1 polymer ?
#
loop_
_entity_poly.entity_id
_entity_poly.type
_entity_poly.pdbx_seq_one_letter_code
_entity_poly.pdbx_strand_id
1 'polypeptide(L)'
;MRFSVRRKKIIPRLWLTAVLLLSLSVYFFWIVESNLKPTLLTIAEARATLIATQTINNVINEKISAIIDPQSLITVRVDDHGKVVLIQPNAMEFNKLAADTTIKVQDGLRAIADEKIYIPIGQVVGSQLIASWGPNIVVTIIPVGTVQVNVVDKFEQAGINQTRHMVYLMATTTVRIVIPLVSKSVSVNTQVPITEYVVVGEVPNTYVQFPFPFTNELGHTGNTN
;
A
#
# COMPACT_ATOMS: atom_id res chain seq x y z
N MET A 1 53.04 -24.35 -68.33
CA MET A 1 52.37 -24.47 -67.02
C MET A 1 52.16 -23.09 -66.43
N ARG A 2 50.91 -22.65 -66.20
CA ARG A 2 50.62 -21.40 -65.46
C ARG A 2 50.03 -21.79 -64.11
N PHE A 3 50.80 -21.61 -63.04
CA PHE A 3 50.33 -21.83 -61.68
C PHE A 3 49.43 -20.66 -61.26
N SER A 4 48.12 -20.90 -61.14
CA SER A 4 47.20 -19.91 -60.54
C SER A 4 47.30 -20.04 -59.01
N VAL A 5 47.85 -19.02 -58.35
CA VAL A 5 47.94 -18.97 -56.89
C VAL A 5 46.60 -18.45 -56.37
N ARG A 6 45.80 -19.32 -55.74
CA ARG A 6 44.57 -18.93 -55.01
C ARG A 6 44.97 -17.97 -53.88
N ARG A 7 44.69 -16.67 -54.04
CA ARG A 7 44.79 -15.69 -52.94
C ARG A 7 43.85 -16.14 -51.82
N LYS A 8 44.40 -16.59 -50.68
CA LYS A 8 43.62 -16.78 -49.45
C LYS A 8 42.98 -15.42 -49.13
N LYS A 9 41.65 -15.35 -49.10
CA LYS A 9 40.91 -14.17 -48.60
C LYS A 9 41.19 -14.09 -47.10
N ILE A 10 42.24 -13.38 -46.72
CA ILE A 10 42.53 -13.05 -45.32
C ILE A 10 41.44 -12.04 -44.94
N ILE A 11 40.42 -12.49 -44.23
CA ILE A 11 39.43 -11.59 -43.64
C ILE A 11 40.24 -10.54 -42.86
N PRO A 12 40.06 -9.23 -43.09
CA PRO A 12 40.85 -8.23 -42.38
C PRO A 12 40.63 -8.44 -40.88
N ARG A 13 41.69 -8.52 -40.07
CA ARG A 13 41.58 -8.67 -38.60
C ARG A 13 40.61 -7.63 -37.99
N LEU A 14 40.48 -6.47 -38.64
CA LEU A 14 39.53 -5.41 -38.32
C LEU A 14 38.05 -5.82 -38.37
N TRP A 15 37.66 -6.73 -39.26
CA TRP A 15 36.28 -7.24 -39.33
C TRP A 15 35.95 -8.13 -38.15
N LEU A 16 36.91 -8.97 -37.73
CA LEU A 16 36.73 -9.82 -36.54
C LEU A 16 36.63 -8.97 -35.27
N THR A 17 37.45 -7.93 -35.13
CA THR A 17 37.35 -7.01 -33.98
C THR A 17 36.04 -6.23 -34.00
N ALA A 18 35.56 -5.78 -35.15
CA ALA A 18 34.28 -5.07 -35.26
C ALA A 18 33.09 -5.97 -34.88
N VAL A 19 33.06 -7.21 -35.36
CA VAL A 19 32.02 -8.19 -34.99
C VAL A 19 32.06 -8.53 -33.50
N LEU A 20 33.27 -8.70 -32.93
CA LEU A 20 33.43 -8.92 -31.49
C LEU A 20 32.89 -7.73 -30.68
N LEU A 21 33.23 -6.50 -31.05
CA LEU A 21 32.82 -5.29 -30.35
C LEU A 21 31.29 -5.08 -30.45
N LEU A 22 30.70 -5.34 -31.63
CA LEU A 22 29.26 -5.32 -31.83
C LEU A 22 28.56 -6.37 -30.95
N SER A 23 29.05 -7.60 -30.94
CA SER A 23 28.52 -8.69 -30.10
C SER A 23 28.58 -8.33 -28.61
N LEU A 24 29.71 -7.77 -28.15
CA LEU A 24 29.88 -7.31 -26.77
C LEU A 24 28.90 -6.17 -26.42
N SER A 25 28.68 -5.24 -27.35
CA SER A 25 27.74 -4.13 -27.16
C SER A 25 26.29 -4.61 -27.08
N VAL A 26 25.90 -5.61 -27.89
CA VAL A 26 24.57 -6.23 -27.82
C VAL A 26 24.40 -6.99 -26.52
N TYR A 27 25.41 -7.75 -26.09
CA TYR A 27 25.42 -8.46 -24.81
C TYR A 27 25.30 -7.48 -23.63
N PHE A 28 26.05 -6.38 -23.67
CA PHE A 28 25.99 -5.33 -22.65
C PHE A 28 24.62 -4.63 -22.62
N PHE A 29 24.04 -4.35 -23.79
CA PHE A 29 22.69 -3.78 -23.85
C PHE A 29 21.65 -4.72 -23.24
N TRP A 30 21.73 -6.02 -23.57
CA TRP A 30 20.82 -7.04 -23.05
C TRP A 30 20.92 -7.23 -21.53
N ILE A 31 22.13 -7.20 -20.97
CA ILE A 31 22.29 -7.30 -19.50
C ILE A 31 21.79 -6.04 -18.79
N VAL A 32 22.02 -4.85 -19.36
CA VAL A 32 21.50 -3.59 -18.80
C VAL A 32 19.97 -3.60 -18.83
N GLU A 33 19.35 -3.93 -19.96
CA GLU A 33 17.90 -3.96 -20.10
C GLU A 33 17.25 -4.96 -19.11
N SER A 34 17.80 -6.16 -18.98
CA SER A 34 17.27 -7.19 -18.09
C SER A 34 17.42 -6.85 -16.60
N ASN A 35 18.47 -6.10 -16.21
CA ASN A 35 18.68 -5.69 -14.82
C ASN A 35 17.96 -4.39 -14.44
N LEU A 36 17.79 -3.44 -15.36
CA LEU A 36 17.14 -2.16 -15.05
C LEU A 36 15.62 -2.30 -14.90
N LYS A 37 14.99 -3.16 -15.69
CA LYS A 37 13.54 -3.35 -15.69
C LYS A 37 12.95 -3.68 -14.30
N PRO A 38 13.43 -4.71 -13.56
CA PRO A 38 12.86 -5.04 -12.25
C PRO A 38 13.07 -3.91 -11.24
N THR A 39 14.25 -3.29 -11.20
CA THR A 39 14.56 -2.21 -10.26
C THR A 39 13.71 -0.96 -10.53
N LEU A 40 13.55 -0.58 -11.78
CA LEU A 40 12.69 0.55 -12.17
C LEU A 40 11.26 0.30 -11.74
N LEU A 41 10.74 -0.90 -11.97
CA LEU A 41 9.39 -1.28 -11.61
C LEU A 41 9.17 -1.17 -10.09
N THR A 42 10.11 -1.66 -9.27
CA THR A 42 10.01 -1.55 -7.81
C THR A 42 10.04 -0.10 -7.33
N ILE A 43 10.92 0.75 -7.87
CA ILE A 43 10.98 2.17 -7.51
C ILE A 43 9.68 2.88 -7.94
N ALA A 44 9.19 2.59 -9.15
CA ALA A 44 7.96 3.15 -9.68
C ALA A 44 6.74 2.73 -8.84
N GLU A 45 6.65 1.46 -8.44
CA GLU A 45 5.61 0.95 -7.53
C GLU A 45 5.62 1.65 -6.17
N ALA A 46 6.80 1.79 -5.57
CA ALA A 46 6.93 2.45 -4.29
C ALA A 46 6.51 3.92 -4.37
N ARG A 47 7.00 4.67 -5.37
CA ARG A 47 6.62 6.07 -5.57
C ARG A 47 5.13 6.22 -5.89
N ALA A 48 4.59 5.37 -6.74
CA ALA A 48 3.19 5.46 -7.13
C ALA A 48 2.25 5.16 -5.97
N THR A 49 2.56 4.12 -5.20
CA THR A 49 1.79 3.76 -3.99
C THR A 49 1.85 4.88 -2.96
N LEU A 50 3.03 5.49 -2.76
CA LEU A 50 3.21 6.62 -1.84
C LEU A 50 2.35 7.81 -2.25
N ILE A 51 2.43 8.26 -3.50
CA ILE A 51 1.68 9.41 -4.00
C ILE A 51 0.17 9.14 -3.93
N ALA A 52 -0.29 7.97 -4.38
CA ALA A 52 -1.70 7.60 -4.30
C ALA A 52 -2.21 7.60 -2.86
N THR A 53 -1.47 6.97 -1.93
CA THR A 53 -1.84 6.90 -0.51
C THR A 53 -1.89 8.29 0.12
N GLN A 54 -0.90 9.14 -0.16
CA GLN A 54 -0.86 10.52 0.35
C GLN A 54 -2.04 11.33 -0.17
N THR A 55 -2.37 11.22 -1.45
CA THR A 55 -3.52 11.95 -2.00
C THR A 55 -4.84 11.49 -1.39
N ILE A 56 -5.04 10.18 -1.21
CA ILE A 56 -6.22 9.65 -0.53
C ILE A 56 -6.31 10.23 0.90
N ASN A 57 -5.23 10.15 1.67
CA ASN A 57 -5.19 10.68 3.04
C ASN A 57 -5.47 12.19 3.08
N ASN A 58 -4.84 12.98 2.21
CA ASN A 58 -4.99 14.42 2.19
C ASN A 58 -6.43 14.83 1.88
N VAL A 59 -7.05 14.20 0.87
CA VAL A 59 -8.44 14.47 0.49
C VAL A 59 -9.41 14.09 1.61
N ILE A 60 -9.20 12.94 2.26
CA ILE A 60 -10.04 12.51 3.38
C ILE A 60 -9.89 13.49 4.56
N ASN A 61 -8.66 13.86 4.94
CA ASN A 61 -8.41 14.76 6.06
C ASN A 61 -8.96 16.17 5.83
N GLU A 62 -8.86 16.69 4.61
CA GLU A 62 -9.46 17.97 4.22
C GLU A 62 -10.99 17.94 4.42
N LYS A 63 -11.65 16.84 4.02
CA LYS A 63 -13.11 16.67 4.15
C LYS A 63 -13.56 16.49 5.59
N ILE A 64 -12.84 15.70 6.39
CA ILE A 64 -13.15 15.49 7.82
C ILE A 64 -13.10 16.82 8.58
N SER A 65 -12.07 17.63 8.31
CA SER A 65 -11.89 18.93 8.97
C SER A 65 -12.98 19.95 8.63
N ALA A 66 -13.63 19.80 7.48
CA ALA A 66 -14.60 20.76 6.96
C ALA A 66 -16.07 20.44 7.29
N ILE A 67 -16.42 19.20 7.69
CA ILE A 67 -17.83 18.75 7.64
C ILE A 67 -18.37 18.04 8.87
N ILE A 68 -17.55 17.53 9.78
CA ILE A 68 -18.09 16.62 10.78
C ILE A 68 -18.18 17.33 12.12
N ASP A 69 -19.40 17.75 12.50
CA ASP A 69 -19.79 17.65 13.91
C ASP A 69 -19.84 16.15 14.24
N PRO A 70 -18.89 15.60 15.03
CA PRO A 70 -18.80 14.17 15.30
C PRO A 70 -20.09 13.60 15.90
N GLN A 71 -20.92 14.47 16.51
CA GLN A 71 -22.21 14.15 17.09
C GLN A 71 -23.30 13.81 16.06
N SER A 72 -23.10 14.14 14.78
CA SER A 72 -24.07 13.85 13.70
C SER A 72 -23.98 12.41 13.18
N LEU A 73 -22.82 11.76 13.35
CA LEU A 73 -22.53 10.42 12.86
C LEU A 73 -23.13 9.33 13.77
N ILE A 74 -23.24 9.61 15.05
CA ILE A 74 -23.73 8.67 16.06
C ILE A 74 -24.71 9.36 17.00
N THR A 75 -25.77 8.66 17.37
CA THR A 75 -26.67 9.10 18.43
C THR A 75 -26.37 8.31 19.69
N VAL A 76 -25.94 9.01 20.75
CA VAL A 76 -25.73 8.42 22.07
C VAL A 76 -26.96 8.67 22.92
N ARG A 77 -27.56 7.60 23.46
CA ARG A 77 -28.65 7.68 24.45
C ARG A 77 -28.10 7.33 25.82
N VAL A 78 -28.48 8.15 26.81
CA VAL A 78 -28.15 7.94 28.21
C VAL A 78 -29.40 7.62 29.02
N ASP A 79 -29.24 6.92 30.14
CA ASP A 79 -30.30 6.74 31.14
C ASP A 79 -30.47 7.96 32.05
N ASP A 80 -31.42 7.90 32.99
CA ASP A 80 -31.71 8.96 33.97
C ASP A 80 -30.52 9.28 34.90
N HIS A 81 -29.51 8.42 34.95
CA HIS A 81 -28.29 8.56 35.74
C HIS A 81 -27.08 9.01 34.89
N GLY A 82 -27.29 9.30 33.61
CA GLY A 82 -26.25 9.74 32.67
C GLY A 82 -25.37 8.62 32.10
N LYS A 83 -25.74 7.35 32.27
CA LYS A 83 -24.98 6.21 31.71
C LYS A 83 -25.37 5.96 30.26
N VAL A 84 -24.38 5.71 29.40
CA VAL A 84 -24.61 5.35 27.99
C VAL A 84 -25.29 3.98 27.91
N VAL A 85 -26.51 3.95 27.36
CA VAL A 85 -27.30 2.71 27.18
C VAL A 85 -27.38 2.26 25.72
N LEU A 86 -27.22 3.19 24.77
CA LEU A 86 -27.28 2.88 23.35
C LEU A 86 -26.40 3.85 22.56
N ILE A 87 -25.58 3.30 21.66
CA ILE A 87 -24.91 4.03 20.59
C ILE A 87 -25.54 3.55 19.28
N GLN A 88 -26.21 4.45 18.59
CA GLN A 88 -26.86 4.15 17.31
C GLN A 88 -26.14 4.90 16.18
N PRO A 89 -25.48 4.17 15.26
CA PRO A 89 -24.89 4.79 14.07
C PRO A 89 -25.96 5.34 13.13
N ASN A 90 -25.70 6.52 12.56
CA ASN A 90 -26.56 7.09 11.52
C ASN A 90 -26.11 6.59 10.14
N ALA A 91 -26.73 5.49 9.69
CA ALA A 91 -26.41 4.86 8.41
C ALA A 91 -26.55 5.81 7.20
N MET A 92 -27.48 6.76 7.25
CA MET A 92 -27.66 7.74 6.18
C MET A 92 -26.47 8.69 6.08
N GLU A 93 -25.97 9.19 7.22
CA GLU A 93 -24.79 10.06 7.24
C GLU A 93 -23.52 9.28 6.89
N PHE A 94 -23.39 8.01 7.29
CA PHE A 94 -22.28 7.16 6.84
C PHE A 94 -22.25 6.97 5.33
N ASN A 95 -23.41 6.65 4.73
CA ASN A 95 -23.50 6.48 3.28
C ASN A 95 -23.22 7.79 2.53
N LYS A 96 -23.71 8.92 3.04
CA LYS A 96 -23.44 10.24 2.48
C LYS A 96 -21.96 10.60 2.56
N LEU A 97 -21.33 10.38 3.73
CA LEU A 97 -19.89 10.58 3.93
C LEU A 97 -19.07 9.70 2.98
N ALA A 98 -19.41 8.42 2.85
CA ALA A 98 -18.75 7.49 1.93
C ALA A 98 -18.88 7.93 0.47
N ALA A 99 -20.08 8.33 0.04
CA ALA A 99 -20.35 8.79 -1.32
C ALA A 99 -19.59 10.10 -1.66
N ASP A 100 -19.67 11.09 -0.78
CA ASP A 100 -18.96 12.37 -0.94
C ASP A 100 -17.44 12.16 -0.99
N THR A 101 -16.92 11.33 -0.09
CA THR A 101 -15.49 11.02 -0.03
C THR A 101 -15.07 10.26 -1.27
N THR A 102 -15.89 9.33 -1.77
CA THR A 102 -15.62 8.61 -3.03
C THR A 102 -15.42 9.59 -4.18
N ILE A 103 -16.31 10.57 -4.35
CA ILE A 103 -16.21 11.57 -5.42
C ILE A 103 -14.91 12.36 -5.28
N LYS A 104 -14.61 12.87 -4.08
CA LYS A 104 -13.42 13.70 -3.85
C LYS A 104 -12.12 12.93 -4.02
N VAL A 105 -12.04 11.71 -3.50
CA VAL A 105 -10.85 10.85 -3.67
C VAL A 105 -10.67 10.48 -5.14
N GLN A 106 -11.76 10.20 -5.86
CA GLN A 106 -11.71 9.97 -7.31
C GLN A 106 -11.13 11.19 -8.04
N ASP A 107 -11.57 12.40 -7.71
CA ASP A 107 -11.09 13.63 -8.33
C ASP A 107 -9.62 13.91 -7.99
N GLY A 108 -9.21 13.71 -6.73
CA GLY A 108 -7.82 13.83 -6.31
C GLY A 108 -6.91 12.84 -7.04
N LEU A 109 -7.33 11.58 -7.20
CA LEU A 109 -6.56 10.58 -7.94
C LEU A 109 -6.51 10.87 -9.45
N ARG A 110 -7.56 11.46 -10.03
CA ARG A 110 -7.54 11.92 -11.44
C ARG A 110 -6.50 13.02 -11.65
N ALA A 111 -6.36 13.96 -10.71
CA ALA A 111 -5.37 15.03 -10.81
C ALA A 111 -3.92 14.48 -10.83
N ILE A 112 -3.64 13.40 -10.10
CA ILE A 112 -2.33 12.73 -10.15
C ILE A 112 -2.08 12.06 -11.51
N ALA A 113 -3.14 11.66 -12.22
CA ALA A 113 -2.97 10.98 -13.50
C ALA A 113 -2.30 11.84 -14.57
N ASP A 114 -2.43 13.16 -14.44
CA ASP A 114 -1.77 14.14 -15.30
C ASP A 114 -0.33 14.45 -14.86
N GLU A 115 0.08 14.00 -13.65
CA GLU A 115 1.40 14.24 -13.10
C GLU A 115 2.43 13.24 -13.63
N LYS A 116 3.57 13.76 -14.10
CA LYS A 116 4.70 12.97 -14.59
C LYS A 116 5.74 12.83 -13.48
N ILE A 117 6.01 11.59 -13.09
CA ILE A 117 7.06 11.29 -12.12
C ILE A 117 8.35 11.01 -12.86
N TYR A 118 9.41 11.73 -12.48
CA TYR A 118 10.72 11.60 -13.10
C TYR A 118 11.66 10.78 -12.20
N ILE A 119 12.18 9.67 -12.72
CA ILE A 119 13.15 8.79 -12.05
C ILE A 119 14.46 8.82 -12.85
N PRO A 120 15.57 9.35 -12.31
CA PRO A 120 16.86 9.33 -12.99
C PRO A 120 17.34 7.90 -13.23
N ILE A 121 17.91 7.62 -14.40
CA ILE A 121 18.47 6.28 -14.70
C ILE A 121 19.51 5.85 -13.66
N GLY A 122 20.34 6.78 -13.19
CA GLY A 122 21.35 6.47 -12.18
C GLY A 122 20.77 5.92 -10.87
N GLN A 123 19.53 6.31 -10.51
CA GLN A 123 18.81 5.76 -9.35
C GLN A 123 18.45 4.28 -9.56
N VAL A 124 18.12 3.90 -10.80
CA VAL A 124 17.77 2.53 -11.19
C VAL A 124 19.01 1.63 -11.23
N VAL A 125 20.17 2.19 -11.58
CA VAL A 125 21.45 1.47 -11.60
C VAL A 125 21.93 1.09 -10.19
N GLY A 126 21.39 1.72 -9.14
CA GLY A 126 21.67 1.38 -7.73
C GLY A 126 23.01 1.90 -7.19
N SER A 127 23.77 2.65 -7.99
CA SER A 127 24.99 3.31 -7.53
C SER A 127 24.65 4.64 -6.85
N GLN A 128 24.99 4.76 -5.56
CA GLN A 128 24.75 5.97 -4.77
C GLN A 128 25.49 7.20 -5.34
N LEU A 129 26.65 6.99 -5.98
CA LEU A 129 27.47 8.07 -6.55
C LEU A 129 26.81 8.76 -7.74
N ILE A 130 25.96 8.05 -8.48
CA ILE A 130 25.31 8.55 -9.69
C ILE A 130 23.78 8.51 -9.59
N ALA A 131 23.21 8.32 -8.40
CA ALA A 131 21.77 8.15 -8.21
C ALA A 131 20.93 9.32 -8.77
N SER A 132 21.46 10.54 -8.74
CA SER A 132 20.81 11.74 -9.27
C SER A 132 21.25 12.11 -10.69
N TRP A 133 22.01 11.26 -11.37
CA TRP A 133 22.62 11.58 -12.67
C TRP A 133 22.02 10.77 -13.82
N GLY A 134 22.13 11.33 -15.03
CA GLY A 134 21.57 10.76 -16.26
C GLY A 134 20.17 11.28 -16.62
N PRO A 135 19.61 10.84 -17.76
CA PRO A 135 18.28 11.25 -18.19
C PRO A 135 17.19 10.65 -17.31
N ASN A 136 16.04 11.32 -17.25
CA ASN A 136 14.90 10.88 -16.46
C ASN A 136 14.00 9.92 -17.25
N ILE A 137 13.63 8.82 -16.61
CA ILE A 137 12.55 7.94 -17.03
C ILE A 137 11.25 8.52 -16.51
N VAL A 138 10.28 8.68 -17.41
CA VAL A 138 8.94 9.17 -17.08
C VAL A 138 8.08 8.00 -16.62
N VAL A 139 7.44 8.16 -15.48
CA VAL A 139 6.46 7.23 -14.90
C VAL A 139 5.13 7.97 -14.75
N THR A 140 4.05 7.32 -15.16
CA THR A 140 2.69 7.86 -15.01
C THR A 140 1.84 6.89 -14.21
N ILE A 141 0.98 7.43 -13.35
CA ILE A 141 0.05 6.67 -12.52
C ILE A 141 -1.34 6.87 -13.10
N ILE A 142 -2.07 5.82 -13.40
CA ILE A 142 -3.44 5.93 -13.93
C ILE A 142 -4.38 5.20 -12.98
N PRO A 143 -5.35 5.88 -12.32
CA PRO A 143 -6.35 5.19 -11.53
C PRO A 143 -7.21 4.29 -12.43
N VAL A 144 -7.50 3.07 -11.95
CA VAL A 144 -8.29 2.08 -12.69
C VAL A 144 -9.65 1.93 -12.02
N GLY A 145 -10.70 2.28 -12.76
CA GLY A 145 -12.08 2.17 -12.27
C GLY A 145 -12.44 3.21 -11.21
N THR A 146 -13.39 2.84 -10.37
CA THR A 146 -13.93 3.70 -9.30
C THR A 146 -13.26 3.37 -7.97
N VAL A 147 -12.98 4.40 -7.17
CA VAL A 147 -12.54 4.24 -5.78
C VAL A 147 -13.70 3.67 -4.95
N GLN A 148 -13.42 2.68 -4.11
CA GLN A 148 -14.39 2.15 -3.17
C GLN A 148 -14.11 2.72 -1.79
N VAL A 149 -15.01 3.55 -1.26
CA VAL A 149 -14.91 4.07 0.10
C VAL A 149 -16.03 3.50 0.95
N ASN A 150 -15.67 2.91 2.09
CA ASN A 150 -16.61 2.36 3.06
C ASN A 150 -16.35 2.96 4.44
N VAL A 151 -17.41 3.24 5.20
CA VAL A 151 -17.31 3.53 6.62
C VAL A 151 -17.31 2.21 7.39
N VAL A 152 -16.28 1.97 8.19
CA VAL A 152 -16.13 0.80 9.05
C VAL A 152 -16.30 1.22 10.49
N ASP A 153 -17.24 0.59 11.18
CA ASP A 153 -17.53 0.78 12.59
C ASP A 153 -17.02 -0.44 13.38
N LYS A 154 -16.20 -0.22 14.42
CA LYS A 154 -15.62 -1.27 15.26
C LYS A 154 -15.76 -0.94 16.76
N PHE A 155 -16.17 -1.93 17.54
CA PHE A 155 -16.14 -1.90 19.01
C PHE A 155 -15.02 -2.81 19.52
N GLU A 156 -14.16 -2.27 20.38
CA GLU A 156 -13.05 -2.98 21.01
C GLU A 156 -13.05 -2.75 22.52
N GLN A 157 -12.52 -3.70 23.29
CA GLN A 157 -12.31 -3.51 24.72
C GLN A 157 -11.05 -2.67 24.97
N ALA A 158 -11.19 -1.55 25.67
CA ALA A 158 -10.12 -0.59 26.00
C ALA A 158 -9.72 -0.60 27.49
N GLY A 159 -9.82 -1.76 28.15
CA GLY A 159 -9.45 -1.92 29.56
C GLY A 159 -10.45 -2.77 30.34
N ILE A 160 -10.34 -2.73 31.68
CA ILE A 160 -11.10 -3.63 32.55
C ILE A 160 -12.61 -3.39 32.43
N ASN A 161 -13.07 -2.15 32.13
CA ASN A 161 -14.49 -1.80 31.92
C ASN A 161 -14.66 -0.66 30.93
N GLN A 162 -13.94 -0.70 29.82
CA GLN A 162 -14.04 0.34 28.81
C GLN A 162 -14.28 -0.30 27.45
N THR A 163 -15.26 0.22 26.72
CA THR A 163 -15.50 -0.15 25.33
C THR A 163 -15.12 1.04 24.46
N ARG A 164 -14.14 0.86 23.59
CA ARG A 164 -13.73 1.81 22.58
C ARG A 164 -14.50 1.54 21.29
N HIS A 165 -15.24 2.54 20.85
CA HIS A 165 -15.94 2.58 19.57
C HIS A 165 -15.14 3.42 18.58
N MET A 166 -14.82 2.86 17.41
CA MET A 166 -13.97 3.49 16.41
C MET A 166 -14.67 3.46 15.06
N VAL A 167 -14.69 4.61 14.40
CA VAL A 167 -15.22 4.77 13.06
C VAL A 167 -14.08 5.14 12.11
N TYR A 168 -13.90 4.36 11.05
CA TYR A 168 -12.87 4.56 10.04
C TYR A 168 -13.48 4.74 8.65
N LEU A 169 -12.85 5.54 7.81
CA LEU A 169 -13.04 5.44 6.36
C LEU A 169 -11.97 4.51 5.78
N MET A 170 -12.40 3.47 5.08
CA MET A 170 -11.56 2.56 4.32
C MET A 170 -11.73 2.88 2.83
N ALA A 171 -10.67 3.41 2.22
CA ALA A 171 -10.60 3.69 0.79
C ALA A 171 -9.72 2.64 0.10
N THR A 172 -10.30 1.97 -0.90
CA THR A 172 -9.63 0.94 -1.70
C THR A 172 -9.68 1.35 -3.17
N THR A 173 -8.53 1.36 -3.82
CA THR A 173 -8.42 1.68 -5.25
C THR A 173 -7.34 0.85 -5.92
N THR A 174 -7.41 0.72 -7.24
CA THR A 174 -6.33 0.12 -8.04
C THR A 174 -5.72 1.19 -8.91
N VAL A 175 -4.39 1.32 -8.87
CA VAL A 175 -3.63 2.21 -9.75
C VAL A 175 -2.79 1.40 -10.72
N ARG A 176 -2.75 1.82 -11.98
CA ARG A 176 -1.89 1.26 -13.02
C ARG A 176 -0.69 2.16 -13.21
N ILE A 177 0.49 1.59 -12.97
CA ILE A 177 1.77 2.23 -13.17
C ILE A 177 2.21 1.95 -14.59
N VAL A 178 2.51 3.03 -15.32
CA VAL A 178 2.95 2.98 -16.72
C VAL A 178 4.38 3.51 -16.78
N ILE A 179 5.30 2.64 -17.20
CA ILE A 179 6.71 2.94 -17.45
C ILE A 179 7.07 2.49 -18.88
N PRO A 180 8.18 2.97 -19.47
CA PRO A 180 8.62 2.43 -20.75
C PRO A 180 8.75 0.89 -20.68
N LEU A 181 8.30 0.20 -21.73
CA LEU A 181 8.38 -1.26 -21.91
C LEU A 181 7.43 -2.11 -21.05
N VAL A 182 6.84 -1.59 -19.97
CA VAL A 182 6.04 -2.40 -19.02
C VAL A 182 4.97 -1.57 -18.30
N SER A 183 3.88 -2.22 -17.89
CA SER A 183 2.91 -1.62 -16.97
C SER A 183 2.43 -2.65 -15.96
N LYS A 184 2.15 -2.23 -14.73
CA LYS A 184 1.63 -3.09 -13.66
C LYS A 184 0.54 -2.37 -12.86
N SER A 185 -0.47 -3.13 -12.44
CA SER A 185 -1.53 -2.63 -11.55
C SER A 185 -1.25 -3.02 -10.11
N VAL A 186 -1.49 -2.11 -9.18
CA VAL A 186 -1.29 -2.28 -7.74
C VAL A 186 -2.53 -1.80 -6.99
N SER A 187 -2.96 -2.56 -5.98
CA SER A 187 -4.05 -2.17 -5.08
C SER A 187 -3.51 -1.28 -3.97
N VAL A 188 -4.15 -0.14 -3.75
CA VAL A 188 -3.84 0.81 -2.68
C VAL A 188 -5.03 0.81 -1.72
N ASN A 189 -4.74 0.47 -0.47
CA ASN A 189 -5.73 0.42 0.61
C ASN A 189 -5.30 1.42 1.67
N THR A 190 -6.20 2.33 2.04
CA THR A 190 -5.93 3.39 3.00
C THR A 190 -7.05 3.44 4.02
N GLN A 191 -6.69 3.48 5.30
CA GLN A 191 -7.63 3.57 6.41
C GLN A 191 -7.37 4.85 7.18
N VAL A 192 -8.41 5.67 7.34
CA VAL A 192 -8.34 6.94 8.06
C VAL A 192 -9.33 6.92 9.21
N PRO A 193 -8.89 7.12 10.46
CA PRO A 193 -9.80 7.26 11.60
C PRO A 193 -10.59 8.57 11.47
N ILE A 194 -11.89 8.49 11.72
CA ILE A 194 -12.80 9.64 11.68
C ILE A 194 -13.07 10.13 13.10
N THR A 195 -13.50 9.20 13.94
CA THR A 195 -13.85 9.48 15.33
C THR A 195 -13.67 8.24 16.18
N GLU A 196 -13.38 8.48 17.45
CA GLU A 196 -13.19 7.46 18.48
C GLU A 196 -13.93 7.90 19.74
N TYR A 197 -14.69 7.00 20.33
CA TYR A 197 -15.42 7.21 21.58
C TYR A 197 -15.06 6.11 22.57
N VAL A 198 -14.81 6.47 23.83
CA VAL A 198 -14.59 5.49 24.90
C VAL A 198 -15.77 5.54 25.86
N VAL A 199 -16.49 4.43 25.95
CA VAL A 199 -17.58 4.23 26.90
C VAL A 199 -17.01 3.57 28.14
N VAL A 200 -17.10 4.25 29.28
CA VAL A 200 -16.68 3.70 30.57
C VAL A 200 -17.88 3.02 31.22
N GLY A 201 -17.77 1.71 31.45
CA GLY A 201 -18.70 0.92 32.23
C GLY A 201 -18.33 0.87 33.71
N GLU A 202 -19.24 0.35 34.53
CA GLU A 202 -18.97 0.16 35.96
C GLU A 202 -17.96 -0.96 36.18
N VAL A 203 -17.05 -0.76 37.15
CA VAL A 203 -16.13 -1.80 37.57
C VAL A 203 -16.89 -2.83 38.41
N PRO A 204 -16.90 -4.12 38.06
CA PRO A 204 -17.57 -5.12 38.87
C PRO A 204 -16.90 -5.21 40.25
N ASN A 205 -17.70 -5.21 41.31
CA ASN A 205 -17.23 -5.28 42.69
C ASN A 205 -16.52 -6.61 43.04
N THR A 206 -16.60 -7.62 42.16
CA THR A 206 -16.09 -8.97 42.41
C THR A 206 -15.34 -9.52 41.20
N TYR A 207 -14.09 -9.96 41.42
CA TYR A 207 -13.28 -10.67 40.43
C TYR A 207 -13.22 -12.16 40.83
N VAL A 208 -13.74 -13.06 39.98
CA VAL A 208 -13.63 -14.51 40.22
C VAL A 208 -12.43 -15.04 39.44
N GLN A 209 -11.34 -15.33 40.15
CA GLN A 209 -10.17 -15.97 39.58
C GLN A 209 -10.28 -17.47 39.80
N PHE A 210 -10.58 -18.24 38.75
CA PHE A 210 -10.66 -19.69 38.84
C PHE A 210 -9.25 -20.29 38.96
N PRO A 211 -8.91 -20.99 40.05
CA PRO A 211 -7.70 -21.80 40.07
C PRO A 211 -7.92 -22.99 39.14
N PHE A 212 -7.16 -23.07 38.05
CA PHE A 212 -7.12 -24.28 37.24
C PHE A 212 -6.54 -25.42 38.10
N PRO A 213 -7.25 -26.54 38.30
CA PRO A 213 -6.66 -27.68 38.99
C PRO A 213 -5.65 -28.35 38.05
N PHE A 214 -4.38 -28.35 38.43
CA PHE A 214 -3.38 -29.22 37.81
C PHE A 214 -3.76 -30.67 38.12
N THR A 215 -4.24 -31.40 37.12
CA THR A 215 -4.29 -32.86 37.17
C THR A 215 -2.93 -33.40 36.78
N ASN A 216 -2.16 -33.90 37.75
CA ASN A 216 -1.05 -34.81 37.50
C ASN A 216 -0.96 -35.81 38.68
N GLU A 217 -1.95 -36.69 38.80
CA GLU A 217 -1.80 -37.94 39.52
C GLU A 217 -2.38 -39.09 38.68
N LEU A 218 -1.54 -39.61 37.79
CA LEU A 218 -1.68 -40.95 37.20
C LEU A 218 -0.28 -41.57 37.19
N GLY A 219 -0.02 -42.53 38.08
CA GLY A 219 1.20 -43.34 37.98
C GLY A 219 1.63 -44.09 39.23
N HIS A 220 0.97 -45.23 39.49
CA HIS A 220 1.48 -46.44 40.15
C HIS A 220 1.55 -46.53 41.68
N THR A 221 0.49 -47.12 42.24
CA THR A 221 0.50 -47.96 43.45
C THR A 221 0.98 -49.40 43.16
N GLY A 222 1.78 -49.96 44.07
CA GLY A 222 1.95 -51.40 44.35
C GLY A 222 3.12 -52.08 43.63
N ASN A 223 3.95 -52.93 44.23
CA ASN A 223 3.90 -53.62 45.52
C ASN A 223 5.30 -54.22 45.81
N THR A 224 5.61 -54.39 47.10
CA THR A 224 6.71 -55.20 47.62
C THR A 224 6.35 -56.69 47.59
N ASN A 225 7.15 -57.50 46.88
CA ASN A 225 7.68 -58.83 47.24
C ASN A 225 8.30 -59.49 46.00
#